data_AF-A0A821M3W9-F1
#
_entry.id   AF-A0A821M3W9-F1
#
_cell.length_a   1.000
_cell.length_b   1.000
_cell.length_c   1.000
_cell.angle_alpha   90.00
_cell.angle_beta   90.00
_cell.angle_gamma   90.00
#
_symmetry.space_group_name_H-M   'P 1'
#
loop_
_entity.id
_entity.type
_entity.pdbx_description
1 polymer ?
#
loop_
_entity_poly.entity_id
_entity_poly.type
_entity_poly.pdbx_seq_one_letter_code
_entity_poly.pdbx_strand_id
1 'polypeptide(L)'
;MVQVEETGRLLRKRALEYIDTTIENNHGQLKTTIYHKSAWEPNILSYESDHLRHVHASNIYTMLVRAARICSTVEDFDMEQLSAEMILLVNGYPPKFIQHHLKDFFVTHDAVRV
;
A
#
# COMPACT_ATOMS: atom_id res chain seq x y z
N MET A 1 -14.44 22.07 25.18
CA MET A 1 -15.58 22.11 24.23
C MET A 1 -15.17 21.91 22.76
N VAL A 2 -13.90 21.67 22.45
CA VAL A 2 -13.42 21.40 21.07
C VAL A 2 -13.39 19.89 20.75
N GLN A 3 -13.11 19.03 21.73
CA GLN A 3 -13.01 17.57 21.50
C GLN A 3 -14.33 16.87 21.20
N VAL A 4 -15.48 17.40 21.65
CA VAL A 4 -16.78 16.76 21.42
C VAL A 4 -17.27 16.99 19.99
N GLU A 5 -16.93 18.13 19.37
CA GLU A 5 -17.25 18.41 17.97
C GLU A 5 -16.45 17.55 17.00
N GLU A 6 -15.18 17.28 17.31
CA GLU A 6 -14.31 16.44 16.49
C GLU A 6 -14.79 14.99 16.45
N THR A 7 -15.20 14.45 17.61
CA THR A 7 -15.84 13.14 17.73
C THR A 7 -17.20 13.07 17.01
N GLY A 8 -18.00 14.15 17.08
CA GLY A 8 -19.26 14.27 16.33
C GLY A 8 -19.08 14.34 14.81
N ARG A 9 -17.95 14.88 14.34
CA ARG A 9 -17.58 14.94 12.92
C ARG A 9 -17.08 13.60 12.40
N LEU A 10 -16.35 12.85 13.23
CA LEU A 10 -15.93 11.46 12.96
C LEU A 10 -17.12 10.51 12.82
N LEU A 11 -18.15 10.65 13.66
CA LEU A 11 -19.37 9.82 13.61
C LEU A 11 -20.21 10.01 12.32
N ARG A 12 -19.98 11.09 11.56
CA ARG A 12 -20.62 11.31 10.26
C ARG A 12 -19.83 10.76 9.08
N LYS A 13 -18.53 10.48 9.25
CA LYS A 13 -17.73 9.88 8.18
C LYS A 13 -18.04 8.38 8.12
N ARG A 14 -18.40 7.89 6.93
CA ARG A 14 -18.46 6.44 6.64
C ARG A 14 -17.08 5.78 6.60
N ALA A 15 -16.01 6.58 6.71
CA ALA A 15 -14.62 6.17 6.63
C ALA A 15 -13.80 6.74 7.80
N LEU A 16 -12.96 5.91 8.41
CA LEU A 16 -12.01 6.27 9.47
C LEU A 16 -10.59 5.99 8.99
N GLU A 17 -9.68 6.92 9.25
CA GLU A 17 -8.26 6.78 8.93
C GLU A 17 -7.50 6.44 10.23
N TYR A 18 -6.75 5.34 10.24
CA TYR A 18 -5.94 4.93 11.39
C TYR A 18 -4.61 4.32 10.95
N ILE A 19 -3.50 4.96 11.36
CA ILE A 19 -2.12 4.62 10.95
C ILE A 19 -2.01 4.58 9.42
N ASP A 20 -2.04 3.38 8.86
CA ASP A 20 -1.77 3.04 7.47
C ASP A 20 -3.02 2.50 6.77
N THR A 21 -4.19 2.56 7.43
CA THR A 21 -5.43 1.92 6.99
C THR A 21 -6.59 2.91 6.98
N THR A 22 -7.34 2.93 5.88
CA THR A 22 -8.67 3.52 5.81
C THR A 22 -9.69 2.40 6.02
N ILE A 23 -10.62 2.60 6.95
CA ILE A 23 -11.68 1.66 7.29
C ILE A 23 -13.01 2.28 6.88
N GLU A 24 -13.70 1.67 5.93
CA GLU A 24 -14.99 2.11 5.43
C GLU A 24 -16.11 1.16 5.88
N ASN A 25 -17.24 1.70 6.32
CA ASN A 25 -18.43 0.92 6.61
C ASN A 25 -19.39 0.93 5.41
N ASN A 26 -19.39 -0.17 4.68
CA ASN A 26 -20.26 -0.44 3.55
C ASN A 26 -21.47 -1.25 4.02
N HIS A 27 -22.49 -0.55 4.54
CA HIS A 27 -23.77 -1.15 4.95
C HIS A 27 -23.63 -2.30 5.95
N GLY A 28 -22.74 -2.16 6.93
CA GLY A 28 -22.47 -3.17 7.97
C GLY A 28 -21.29 -4.09 7.66
N GLN A 29 -20.70 -3.99 6.47
CA GLN A 29 -19.47 -4.68 6.11
C GLN A 29 -18.29 -3.69 6.15
N LEU A 30 -17.26 -4.04 6.92
CA LEU A 30 -16.04 -3.23 6.95
C LEU A 30 -15.19 -3.56 5.73
N LYS A 31 -14.79 -2.52 5.01
CA LYS A 31 -13.81 -2.57 3.93
C LYS A 31 -12.57 -1.81 4.38
N THR A 32 -11.39 -2.38 4.14
CA THR A 32 -10.11 -1.76 4.47
C THR A 32 -9.27 -1.53 3.22
N THR A 33 -8.61 -0.37 3.16
CA THR A 33 -7.66 0.02 2.10
C THR A 33 -6.45 0.70 2.73
N ILE A 34 -5.35 0.83 1.98
CA ILE A 34 -4.19 1.58 2.47
C ILE A 34 -4.54 3.07 2.54
N TYR A 35 -4.22 3.70 3.67
CA TYR A 35 -4.31 5.14 3.81
C TYR A 35 -3.05 5.82 3.27
N HIS A 36 -3.21 6.65 2.24
CA HIS A 36 -2.18 7.54 1.72
C HIS A 36 -2.48 8.97 2.16
N LYS A 37 -1.62 9.55 2.99
CA LYS A 37 -1.79 10.94 3.45
C LYS A 37 -1.72 11.87 2.22
N SER A 38 -2.56 12.90 2.15
CA SER A 38 -2.61 13.80 0.98
C SER A 38 -1.30 14.55 0.70
N ALA A 39 -0.50 14.79 1.73
CA ALA A 39 0.84 15.38 1.63
C ALA A 39 1.96 14.32 1.53
N TRP A 40 1.61 13.07 1.24
CA TRP A 40 2.56 11.99 1.08
C TRP A 40 3.31 12.13 -0.24
N GLU A 41 4.63 12.16 -0.16
CA GLU A 41 5.50 12.07 -1.32
C GLU A 41 5.96 10.62 -1.48
N PRO A 42 6.11 10.12 -2.71
CA PRO A 42 6.57 8.76 -3.00
C PRO A 42 8.08 8.59 -2.74
N ASN A 43 8.61 9.17 -1.66
CA ASN A 43 10.02 9.10 -1.30
C ASN A 43 10.30 7.79 -0.59
N ILE A 44 10.66 6.77 -1.37
CA ILE A 44 11.25 5.53 -0.85
C ILE A 44 12.76 5.56 -1.07
N LEU A 45 13.45 4.49 -0.65
CA LEU A 45 14.89 4.35 -0.91
C LEU A 45 15.16 4.35 -2.42
N SER A 46 15.85 5.36 -2.94
CA SER A 46 16.28 5.43 -4.35
C SER A 46 17.11 4.20 -4.74
N TYR A 47 16.93 3.68 -5.95
CA TYR A 47 17.72 2.54 -6.44
C TYR A 47 19.20 2.87 -6.65
N GLU A 48 19.54 4.15 -6.83
CA GLU A 48 20.93 4.61 -7.01
C GLU A 48 21.69 4.75 -5.69
N SER A 49 21.00 4.60 -4.55
CA SER A 49 21.64 4.67 -3.25
C SER A 49 22.56 3.47 -3.01
N ASP A 50 23.63 3.67 -2.24
CA ASP A 50 24.66 2.66 -1.95
C ASP A 50 24.17 1.64 -0.90
N HIS A 51 23.11 0.92 -1.23
CA HIS A 51 22.56 -0.14 -0.40
C HIS A 51 22.64 -1.49 -1.11
N LEU A 52 22.67 -2.56 -0.31
CA LEU A 52 22.72 -3.91 -0.84
C LEU A 52 21.43 -4.22 -1.61
N ARG A 53 21.53 -4.96 -2.73
CA ARG A 53 20.38 -5.31 -3.59
C ARG A 53 19.21 -5.93 -2.84
N HIS A 54 19.48 -6.72 -1.79
CA HIS A 54 18.42 -7.34 -1.00
C HIS A 54 17.59 -6.31 -0.21
N VAL A 55 18.14 -5.14 0.13
CA VAL A 55 17.41 -4.04 0.79
C VAL A 55 16.38 -3.45 -0.18
N HIS A 56 16.80 -3.21 -1.43
CA HIS A 56 15.90 -2.77 -2.50
C HIS A 56 14.80 -3.79 -2.78
N ALA A 57 15.15 -5.09 -2.83
CA ALA A 57 14.16 -6.16 -2.98
C ALA A 57 13.18 -6.22 -1.80
N SER A 58 13.67 -6.01 -0.58
CA SER A 58 12.85 -5.99 0.64
C SER A 58 11.82 -4.86 0.63
N ASN A 59 12.13 -3.71 0.01
CA ASN A 59 11.15 -2.63 -0.14
C ASN A 59 9.95 -3.09 -0.98
N ILE A 60 10.21 -3.69 -2.15
CA ILE A 60 9.17 -4.22 -3.04
C ILE A 60 8.32 -5.24 -2.29
N TYR A 61 8.96 -6.21 -1.66
CA TYR A 61 8.28 -7.25 -0.87
C TYR A 61 7.39 -6.66 0.23
N THR A 62 7.91 -5.70 0.99
CA THR A 62 7.18 -5.09 2.12
C THR A 62 5.96 -4.30 1.65
N MET A 63 6.07 -3.57 0.54
CA MET A 63 4.93 -2.86 -0.05
C MET A 63 3.79 -3.83 -0.43
N LEU A 64 4.13 -4.96 -1.07
CA LEU A 64 3.15 -5.98 -1.47
C LEU A 64 2.54 -6.71 -0.28
N VAL A 65 3.35 -7.12 0.70
CA VAL A 65 2.83 -7.74 1.94
C VAL A 65 1.89 -6.78 2.67
N ARG A 66 2.23 -5.50 2.73
CA ARG A 66 1.37 -4.47 3.35
C ARG A 66 0.04 -4.37 2.62
N ALA A 67 0.05 -4.28 1.29
CA ALA A 67 -1.18 -4.25 0.48
C ALA A 67 -2.02 -5.51 0.71
N ALA A 68 -1.41 -6.70 0.66
CA ALA A 68 -2.11 -7.96 0.84
C ALA A 68 -2.75 -8.12 2.23
N ARG A 69 -2.15 -7.51 3.26
CA ARG A 69 -2.67 -7.54 4.63
C ARG A 69 -3.76 -6.51 4.89
N ILE A 70 -3.67 -5.34 4.26
CA ILE A 70 -4.55 -4.21 4.56
C ILE A 70 -5.76 -4.18 3.62
N CYS A 71 -5.59 -4.50 2.34
CA CYS A 71 -6.69 -4.43 1.38
C CYS A 71 -7.68 -5.58 1.61
N SER A 72 -8.97 -5.23 1.76
CA SER A 72 -10.04 -6.23 1.91
C SER A 72 -10.43 -6.91 0.60
N THR A 73 -10.10 -6.32 -0.55
CA THR A 73 -10.46 -6.83 -1.87
C THR A 73 -9.23 -6.97 -2.77
N VAL A 74 -9.33 -7.85 -3.78
CA VAL A 74 -8.26 -8.06 -4.76
C VAL A 74 -8.10 -6.81 -5.62
N GLU A 75 -9.19 -6.13 -5.94
CA GLU A 75 -9.17 -4.91 -6.73
C GLU A 75 -8.40 -3.78 -6.03
N ASP A 76 -8.62 -3.60 -4.71
CA ASP A 76 -7.85 -2.61 -3.94
C ASP A 76 -6.37 -3.02 -3.83
N PHE A 77 -6.09 -4.32 -3.71
CA PHE A 77 -4.71 -4.82 -3.73
C PHE A 77 -4.01 -4.54 -5.07
N ASP A 78 -4.68 -4.79 -6.19
CA ASP A 78 -4.12 -4.55 -7.53
C ASP A 78 -3.84 -3.06 -7.76
N MET A 79 -4.70 -2.17 -7.25
CA MET A 79 -4.48 -0.72 -7.29
C MET A 79 -3.26 -0.30 -6.45
N GLU A 80 -3.07 -0.90 -5.28
CA GLU A 80 -1.89 -0.66 -4.44
C GLU A 80 -0.62 -1.24 -5.06
N GLN A 81 -0.69 -2.40 -5.71
CA GLN A 81 0.43 -2.94 -6.48
C GLN A 81 0.82 -1.98 -7.61
N LEU A 82 -0.15 -1.52 -8.41
CA LEU A 82 0.12 -0.57 -9.50
C LEU A 82 0.76 0.72 -8.96
N SER A 83 0.26 1.23 -7.84
CA SER A 83 0.82 2.39 -7.16
C SER A 83 2.26 2.13 -6.73
N ALA A 84 2.54 0.96 -6.12
CA ALA A 84 3.88 0.54 -5.73
C ALA A 84 4.85 0.48 -6.92
N GLU A 85 4.41 -0.08 -8.05
CA GLU A 85 5.20 -0.11 -9.29
C GLU A 85 5.56 1.29 -9.77
N MET A 86 4.60 2.22 -9.77
CA MET A 86 4.84 3.61 -10.16
C MET A 86 5.83 4.30 -9.21
N ILE A 87 5.70 4.10 -7.91
CA ILE A 87 6.62 4.64 -6.90
C ILE A 87 8.03 4.14 -7.14
N LEU A 88 8.21 2.83 -7.36
CA LEU A 88 9.52 2.22 -7.64
C LEU A 88 10.15 2.78 -8.91
N LEU A 89 9.38 2.94 -9.99
CA LEU A 89 9.86 3.51 -11.25
C LEU A 89 10.33 4.96 -11.08
N VAL A 90 9.56 5.79 -10.35
CA VAL A 90 9.93 7.19 -10.07
C VAL A 90 11.20 7.28 -9.20
N ASN A 91 11.45 6.27 -8.36
CA ASN A 91 12.67 6.16 -7.54
C ASN A 91 13.83 5.43 -8.24
N GLY A 92 13.76 5.25 -9.56
CA GLY A 92 14.86 4.75 -10.38
C GLY A 92 15.04 3.23 -10.40
N TYR A 93 14.08 2.45 -9.88
CA TYR A 93 14.20 0.99 -9.89
C TYR A 93 14.09 0.46 -11.33
N PRO A 94 15.00 -0.44 -11.79
CA PRO A 94 14.94 -1.00 -13.12
C PRO A 94 13.66 -1.83 -13.34
N PRO A 95 12.93 -1.65 -14.46
CA PRO A 95 11.68 -2.38 -14.69
C PRO A 95 11.80 -3.91 -14.58
N LYS A 96 12.92 -4.47 -15.05
CA LYS A 96 13.20 -5.91 -14.93
C LYS A 96 13.38 -6.37 -13.48
N PHE A 97 13.97 -5.53 -12.64
CA PHE A 97 14.16 -5.81 -11.22
C PHE A 97 12.80 -5.81 -10.50
N ILE A 98 11.95 -4.82 -10.81
CA ILE A 98 10.58 -4.74 -10.29
C ILE A 98 9.77 -5.98 -10.71
N GLN A 99 9.72 -6.29 -12.01
CA GLN A 99 8.97 -7.43 -12.54
C GLN A 99 9.42 -8.77 -11.96
N HIS A 100 10.74 -8.96 -11.79
CA HIS A 100 11.29 -10.16 -11.17
C HIS A 100 10.75 -10.34 -9.75
N HIS A 101 10.85 -9.31 -8.90
CA HIS A 101 10.42 -9.41 -7.51
C HIS A 101 8.90 -9.45 -7.33
N LEU A 102 8.13 -8.81 -8.22
CA LEU A 102 6.67 -8.99 -8.26
C LEU A 102 6.30 -10.44 -8.57
N LYS A 103 6.89 -11.01 -9.62
CA LYS A 103 6.66 -12.41 -9.99
C LYS A 103 7.01 -13.35 -8.84
N ASP A 104 8.18 -13.16 -8.23
CA ASP A 104 8.63 -13.98 -7.11
C ASP A 104 7.67 -13.86 -5.91
N PHE A 105 7.13 -12.68 -5.61
CA PHE A 105 6.13 -12.49 -4.56
C PHE A 105 4.88 -13.36 -4.79
N PHE A 106 4.31 -13.34 -6.00
CA PHE A 106 3.12 -14.15 -6.32
C PHE A 106 3.40 -15.66 -6.28
N VAL A 107 4.54 -16.08 -6.83
CA VAL A 107 4.96 -17.49 -6.82
C VAL A 107 5.17 -17.99 -5.39
N THR A 108 5.80 -17.20 -4.53
CA THR A 108 6.08 -17.59 -3.13
C THR A 108 4.85 -17.64 -2.23
N HIS A 109 3.76 -16.97 -2.62
CA HIS A 109 2.51 -16.93 -1.85
C HIS A 109 1.39 -17.76 -2.48
N ASP A 110 1.69 -18.58 -3.50
CA ASP A 110 0.72 -19.37 -4.27
C ASP A 110 -0.48 -18.54 -4.76
N ALA A 111 -0.26 -17.25 -5.02
CA ALA A 111 -1.27 -16.31 -5.44
C ALA A 111 -1.35 -16.33 -6.97
N VAL A 112 -2.23 -17.19 -7.50
CA VAL A 112 -2.48 -17.31 -8.95
C VAL A 112 -3.16 -16.04 -9.44
N ARG A 113 -2.49 -15.29 -10.32
CA ARG A 113 -3.16 -14.29 -11.17
C ARG A 113 -3.91 -15.03 -12.27
N VAL A 114 -5.24 -15.04 -12.21
CA VAL A 114 -6.13 -15.58 -13.25
C VAL A 114 -6.22 -14.58 -14.40
#